data_AF-A0AA40R3V6-F1
#
_entry.id   AF-A0AA40R3V6-F1
#
_cell.length_a   1.000
_cell.length_b   1.000
_cell.length_c   1.000
_cell.angle_alpha   90.00
_cell.angle_beta   90.00
_cell.angle_gamma   90.00
#
_symmetry.space_group_name_H-M   'P 1'
#
loop_
_entity.id
_entity.type
_entity.pdbx_description
1 polymer ?
#
loop_
_entity_poly.entity_id
_entity_poly.type
_entity_poly.pdbx_seq_one_letter_code
_entity_poly.pdbx_strand_id
1 'polypeptide(L)'
;MPLALNQLNALRNACVNNPGGATVSVNLALALPGWNIPANECGCWRWASSGLGTPVNNDPAQMFTSIATGAALNAGSAWATHLPAVNFAAARHAEYVQYDAHGYAIAGAPPWGNWFTSVVDVVARSTCELGNMTPGAGAQANGERYYVFVHYEPVTNGVNNAPNYTHWWVAIHLGQLHGQDQYCCIEMFPGSTNLTFRINNAYALHDNIRVEVTDLSPNHLAVLGAVI
;
A
#
# COMPACT_ATOMS: atom_id res chain seq x y z
N MET A 1 11.18 -11.88 2.78
CA MET A 1 11.40 -13.26 2.31
C MET A 1 10.27 -13.64 1.36
N PRO A 2 10.49 -14.55 0.40
CA PRO A 2 9.42 -15.04 -0.47
C PRO A 2 8.47 -15.99 0.25
N LEU A 3 7.25 -16.13 -0.27
CA LEU A 3 6.34 -17.21 0.12
C LEU A 3 6.93 -18.57 -0.24
N ALA A 4 6.54 -19.58 0.53
CA ALA A 4 6.93 -20.95 0.25
C ALA A 4 6.28 -21.45 -1.06
N LEU A 5 6.98 -22.33 -1.79
CA LEU A 5 6.55 -22.80 -3.10
C LEU A 5 5.15 -23.46 -3.07
N ASN A 6 4.82 -24.18 -2.00
CA ASN A 6 3.49 -24.75 -1.82
C ASN A 6 2.38 -23.68 -1.72
N GLN A 7 2.64 -22.57 -1.04
CA GLN A 7 1.71 -21.43 -0.95
C GLN A 7 1.54 -20.76 -2.32
N LEU A 8 2.64 -20.55 -3.04
CA LEU A 8 2.59 -20.02 -4.41
C LEU A 8 1.81 -20.94 -5.34
N ASN A 9 1.98 -22.25 -5.22
CA ASN A 9 1.23 -23.23 -6.01
C ASN A 9 -0.26 -23.25 -5.64
N ALA A 10 -0.61 -23.08 -4.36
CA ALA A 10 -2.00 -22.93 -3.95
C ALA A 10 -2.65 -21.70 -4.59
N LEU A 11 -1.96 -20.55 -4.58
CA LEU A 11 -2.44 -19.33 -5.26
C LEU A 11 -2.55 -19.49 -6.77
N ARG A 12 -1.56 -20.15 -7.43
CA ARG A 12 -1.61 -20.45 -8.87
C ARG A 12 -2.80 -21.36 -9.21
N ASN A 13 -3.03 -22.40 -8.41
CA ASN A 13 -4.18 -23.28 -8.58
C ASN A 13 -5.50 -22.52 -8.40
N ALA A 14 -5.58 -21.60 -7.43
CA ALA A 14 -6.73 -20.72 -7.29
C ALA A 14 -6.94 -19.87 -8.55
N CYS A 15 -5.88 -19.32 -9.15
CA CYS A 15 -5.96 -18.57 -10.41
C CYS A 15 -6.45 -19.46 -11.57
N VAL A 16 -5.93 -20.68 -11.71
CA VAL A 16 -6.36 -21.65 -12.74
C VAL A 16 -7.85 -21.97 -12.59
N ASN A 17 -8.30 -22.17 -11.36
CA ASN A 17 -9.69 -22.54 -11.07
C ASN A 17 -10.66 -21.36 -11.22
N ASN A 18 -10.16 -20.12 -11.26
CA ASN A 18 -10.97 -18.89 -11.32
C ASN A 18 -10.49 -17.97 -12.46
N PRO A 19 -10.61 -18.39 -13.74
CA PRO A 19 -10.12 -17.60 -14.87
C PRO A 19 -10.90 -16.29 -15.09
N GLY A 20 -12.18 -16.24 -14.68
CA GLY A 20 -13.00 -15.02 -14.70
C GLY A 20 -12.81 -14.11 -13.48
N GLY A 21 -11.90 -14.48 -12.58
CA GLY A 21 -11.67 -13.82 -11.30
C GLY A 21 -12.60 -14.30 -10.19
N ALA A 22 -12.12 -14.20 -8.95
CA ALA A 22 -12.89 -14.54 -7.75
C ALA A 22 -12.48 -13.67 -6.56
N THR A 23 -13.36 -13.60 -5.56
CA THR A 23 -13.07 -12.93 -4.28
C THR A 23 -13.36 -13.86 -3.13
N VAL A 24 -12.38 -14.03 -2.24
CA VAL A 24 -12.48 -14.87 -1.04
C VAL A 24 -12.00 -14.06 0.15
N SER A 25 -12.73 -14.10 1.27
CA SER A 25 -12.35 -13.39 2.49
C SER A 25 -12.13 -14.37 3.64
N VAL A 26 -11.06 -14.16 4.40
CA VAL A 26 -10.70 -14.97 5.56
C VAL A 26 -10.69 -14.09 6.80
N ASN A 27 -11.43 -14.50 7.84
CA ASN A 27 -11.40 -13.80 9.12
C ASN A 27 -10.12 -14.14 9.89
N LEU A 28 -9.20 -13.18 10.01
CA LEU A 28 -7.91 -13.38 10.64
C LEU A 28 -8.01 -13.74 12.13
N ALA A 29 -9.02 -13.21 12.83
CA ALA A 29 -9.23 -13.53 14.24
C ALA A 29 -9.55 -15.02 14.47
N LEU A 30 -10.11 -15.71 13.46
CA LEU A 30 -10.36 -17.15 13.50
C LEU A 30 -9.19 -17.97 12.97
N ALA A 31 -8.52 -17.49 11.92
CA ALA A 31 -7.43 -18.20 11.27
C ALA A 31 -6.12 -18.19 12.09
N LEU A 32 -5.95 -17.21 12.98
CA LEU A 32 -4.76 -17.05 13.82
C LEU A 32 -5.14 -17.11 15.30
N PRO A 33 -5.21 -18.32 15.92
CA PRO A 33 -5.46 -18.44 17.35
C PRO A 33 -4.40 -17.66 18.16
N GLY A 34 -4.84 -16.73 19.01
CA GLY A 34 -3.95 -15.81 19.72
C GLY A 34 -3.66 -14.50 18.98
N TRP A 35 -4.39 -14.21 17.91
CA TRP A 35 -4.40 -12.91 17.25
C TRP A 35 -4.78 -11.79 18.22
N ASN A 36 -3.80 -10.95 18.58
CA ASN A 36 -3.96 -9.89 19.58
C ASN A 36 -4.13 -8.50 18.97
N ILE A 37 -4.26 -8.38 17.64
CA ILE A 37 -4.43 -7.07 16.99
C ILE A 37 -5.91 -6.69 17.03
N PRO A 38 -6.28 -5.58 17.71
CA PRO A 38 -7.66 -5.11 17.76
C PRO A 38 -8.24 -4.80 16.37
N ALA A 39 -9.56 -4.94 16.20
CA ALA A 39 -10.20 -4.69 14.91
C ALA A 39 -10.06 -3.23 14.42
N ASN A 40 -10.04 -2.26 15.34
CA ASN A 40 -9.80 -0.84 15.03
C ASN A 40 -8.35 -0.54 14.64
N GLU A 41 -7.46 -1.51 14.84
CA GLU A 41 -6.06 -1.46 14.45
C GLU A 41 -5.78 -2.17 13.12
N CYS A 42 -6.76 -2.89 12.58
CA CYS A 42 -6.75 -3.47 11.24
C CYS A 42 -6.98 -2.38 10.18
N GLY A 43 -5.89 -1.83 9.65
CA GLY A 43 -5.88 -0.83 8.59
C GLY A 43 -5.29 -1.37 7.29
N CYS A 44 -5.85 -0.95 6.15
CA CYS A 44 -5.36 -1.34 4.82
C CYS A 44 -3.88 -1.05 4.62
N TRP A 45 -3.42 0.14 5.05
CA TRP A 45 -2.03 0.55 4.97
C TRP A 45 -1.13 -0.31 5.86
N ARG A 46 -1.55 -0.60 7.10
CA ARG A 46 -0.78 -1.43 8.04
C ARG A 46 -0.61 -2.83 7.50
N TRP A 47 -1.69 -3.39 6.96
CA TRP A 47 -1.65 -4.66 6.27
C TRP A 47 -0.64 -4.57 5.13
N ALA A 48 -0.85 -3.68 4.17
CA ALA A 48 -0.10 -3.67 2.92
C ALA A 48 1.38 -3.35 3.08
N SER A 49 1.74 -2.48 4.03
CA SER A 49 3.13 -2.05 4.22
C SER A 49 3.92 -2.90 5.21
N SER A 50 3.25 -3.62 6.12
CA SER A 50 3.95 -4.24 7.25
C SER A 50 3.39 -5.58 7.72
N GLY A 51 2.29 -6.08 7.13
CA GLY A 51 1.58 -7.25 7.65
C GLY A 51 1.00 -6.98 9.04
N LEU A 52 0.58 -5.72 9.30
CA LEU A 52 0.05 -5.22 10.56
C LEU A 52 1.06 -5.04 11.71
N GLY A 53 2.36 -5.16 11.43
CA GLY A 53 3.44 -4.97 12.41
C GLY A 53 3.74 -3.53 12.81
N THR A 54 3.33 -2.55 11.98
CA THR A 54 3.66 -1.14 12.22
C THR A 54 2.69 -0.50 13.21
N PRO A 55 3.17 0.28 14.22
CA PRO A 55 2.32 1.03 15.15
C PRO A 55 1.38 2.05 14.48
N VAL A 56 0.19 2.28 15.06
CA VAL A 56 -0.84 3.21 14.53
C VAL A 56 -0.33 4.64 14.39
N ASN A 57 0.57 5.09 15.25
CA ASN A 57 1.14 6.43 15.14
C ASN A 57 2.04 6.62 13.91
N ASN A 58 2.37 5.56 13.17
CA ASN A 58 3.03 5.62 11.86
C ASN A 58 2.04 5.53 10.69
N ASP A 59 0.80 6.00 10.86
CA ASP A 59 -0.18 6.05 9.77
C ASP A 59 0.21 7.08 8.70
N PRO A 60 0.39 6.67 7.42
CA PRO A 60 0.81 7.58 6.35
C PRO A 60 -0.12 8.76 6.14
N ALA A 61 -1.37 8.69 6.62
CA ALA A 61 -2.33 9.78 6.60
C ALA A 61 -1.78 11.03 7.31
N GLN A 62 -0.90 10.85 8.30
CA GLN A 62 -0.29 11.95 9.02
C GLN A 62 0.73 12.72 8.18
N MET A 63 1.48 12.03 7.32
CA MET A 63 2.39 12.69 6.37
C MET A 63 1.58 13.57 5.41
N PHE A 64 0.51 13.02 4.85
CA PHE A 64 -0.40 13.76 4.00
C PHE A 64 -1.08 14.94 4.72
N THR A 65 -1.52 14.74 5.96
CA THR A 65 -2.10 15.80 6.81
C THR A 65 -1.08 16.91 7.10
N SER A 66 0.16 16.54 7.42
CA SER A 66 1.25 17.49 7.66
C SER A 66 1.54 18.33 6.42
N ILE A 67 1.57 17.71 5.24
CA ILE A 67 1.74 18.42 3.96
C ILE A 67 0.55 19.35 3.68
N ALA A 68 -0.69 18.89 3.89
CA ALA A 68 -1.89 19.68 3.61
C ALA A 68 -2.06 20.87 4.56
N THR A 69 -1.66 20.75 5.83
CA THR A 69 -2.00 21.72 6.89
C THR A 69 -0.79 22.46 7.47
N GLY A 70 0.43 21.99 7.21
CA GLY A 70 1.64 22.48 7.88
C GLY A 70 1.78 21.98 9.33
N ALA A 71 0.88 21.11 9.81
CA ALA A 71 0.97 20.55 11.15
C ALA A 71 2.22 19.67 11.33
N ALA A 72 2.71 19.59 12.56
CA ALA A 72 3.78 18.65 12.89
C ALA A 72 3.30 17.19 12.76
N LEU A 73 4.23 16.29 12.41
CA LEU A 73 4.00 14.85 12.42
C LEU A 73 3.74 14.37 13.86
N ASN A 74 2.99 13.28 14.03
CA ASN A 74 2.59 12.85 15.38
C ASN A 74 3.81 12.46 16.21
N ALA A 75 3.83 12.94 17.45
CA ALA A 75 4.85 12.61 18.42
C ALA A 75 4.96 11.09 18.62
N GLY A 76 6.19 10.58 18.63
CA GLY A 76 6.48 9.15 18.76
C GLY A 76 6.35 8.33 17.48
N SER A 77 5.90 8.93 16.37
CA SER A 77 6.00 8.28 15.06
C SER A 77 7.47 8.23 14.60
N ALA A 78 7.82 7.20 13.84
CA ALA A 78 9.13 7.05 13.20
C ALA A 78 9.46 8.25 12.30
N TRP A 79 8.45 8.84 11.63
CA TRP A 79 8.66 10.03 10.81
C TRP A 79 8.95 11.28 11.62
N ALA A 80 8.30 11.48 12.76
CA ALA A 80 8.53 12.66 13.59
C ALA A 80 9.96 12.73 14.14
N THR A 81 10.63 11.57 14.29
CA THR A 81 12.04 11.49 14.72
C THR A 81 13.04 11.44 13.55
N HIS A 82 12.55 11.40 12.30
CA HIS A 82 13.38 11.29 11.11
C HIS A 82 13.47 12.64 10.38
N LEU A 83 14.56 13.37 10.59
CA LEU A 83 14.74 14.73 10.04
C LEU A 83 14.47 14.85 8.53
N PRO A 84 14.91 13.91 7.66
CA PRO A 84 14.53 13.96 6.24
C PRO A 84 13.02 13.90 5.99
N ALA A 85 12.25 13.13 6.78
CA ALA A 85 10.79 13.06 6.64
C ALA A 85 10.12 14.38 7.08
N VAL A 86 10.58 14.98 8.18
CA VAL A 86 10.11 16.30 8.64
C VAL A 86 10.38 17.37 7.58
N ASN A 87 11.60 17.41 7.03
CA ASN A 87 11.97 18.37 5.99
C ASN A 87 11.19 18.14 4.69
N PHE A 88 10.93 16.87 4.34
CA PHE A 88 10.09 16.53 3.18
C PHE A 88 8.67 17.07 3.36
N ALA A 89 8.04 16.82 4.51
CA ALA A 89 6.69 17.31 4.80
C ALA A 89 6.61 18.84 4.71
N ALA A 90 7.56 19.55 5.32
CA ALA A 90 7.62 21.01 5.29
C ALA A 90 7.84 21.56 3.86
N ALA A 91 8.72 20.94 3.07
CA ALA A 91 8.97 21.35 1.69
C ALA A 91 7.74 21.12 0.81
N ARG A 92 7.09 19.95 0.90
CA ARG A 92 5.87 19.67 0.14
C ARG A 92 4.70 20.53 0.59
N HIS A 93 4.61 20.89 1.87
CA HIS A 93 3.62 21.86 2.35
C HIS A 93 3.81 23.23 1.68
N ALA A 94 5.04 23.75 1.63
CA ALA A 94 5.32 25.03 0.97
C ALA A 94 4.90 25.02 -0.51
N GLU A 95 5.16 23.92 -1.22
CA GLU A 95 4.72 23.72 -2.61
C GLU A 95 3.19 23.61 -2.72
N TYR A 96 2.53 22.87 -1.81
CA TYR A 96 1.08 22.72 -1.77
C TYR A 96 0.38 24.08 -1.64
N VAL A 97 0.86 24.94 -0.73
CA VAL A 97 0.34 26.31 -0.57
C VAL A 97 0.47 27.12 -1.86
N GLN A 98 1.54 26.93 -2.63
CA GLN A 98 1.67 27.57 -3.94
C GLN A 98 0.64 27.05 -4.93
N TYR A 99 0.39 25.74 -4.99
CA TYR A 99 -0.65 25.19 -5.88
C TYR A 99 -2.02 25.73 -5.50
N ASP A 100 -2.39 25.69 -4.22
CA ASP A 100 -3.68 26.17 -3.74
C ASP A 100 -3.90 27.66 -4.10
N ALA A 101 -2.89 28.50 -3.85
CA ALA A 101 -2.95 29.93 -4.17
C ALA A 101 -3.07 30.25 -5.67
N HIS A 102 -2.70 29.32 -6.55
CA HIS A 102 -2.74 29.49 -8.01
C HIS A 102 -3.79 28.60 -8.68
N GLY A 103 -4.81 28.15 -7.95
CA GLY A 103 -5.88 27.31 -8.52
C GLY A 103 -5.35 26.01 -9.10
N TYR A 104 -4.28 25.45 -8.51
CA TYR A 104 -3.60 24.22 -8.89
C TYR A 104 -2.93 24.23 -10.27
N ALA A 105 -2.69 25.43 -10.82
CA ALA A 105 -1.99 25.63 -12.08
C ALA A 105 -0.91 26.72 -11.95
N ILE A 106 0.34 26.29 -11.76
CA ILE A 106 1.50 27.19 -11.65
C ILE A 106 2.31 27.11 -12.95
N ALA A 107 2.56 28.26 -13.59
CA ALA A 107 3.36 28.33 -14.81
C ALA A 107 4.79 27.81 -14.56
N GLY A 108 5.24 26.84 -15.35
CA GLY A 108 6.58 26.24 -15.24
C GLY A 108 6.75 25.18 -14.14
N ALA A 109 5.73 24.93 -13.32
CA ALA A 109 5.71 23.82 -12.37
C ALA A 109 5.14 22.54 -13.00
N PRO A 110 5.36 21.36 -12.39
CA PRO A 110 4.65 20.14 -12.78
C PRO A 110 3.11 20.33 -12.72
N PRO A 111 2.34 19.63 -13.58
CA PRO A 111 0.89 19.55 -13.41
C PRO A 111 0.52 19.01 -12.02
N TRP A 112 -0.60 19.49 -11.47
CA TRP A 112 -1.10 19.08 -10.15
C TRP A 112 -1.08 17.56 -9.94
N GLY A 113 -1.66 16.81 -10.88
CA GLY A 113 -1.69 15.34 -10.82
C GLY A 113 -0.29 14.71 -10.76
N ASN A 114 0.69 15.25 -11.48
CA ASN A 114 2.06 14.73 -11.46
C ASN A 114 2.77 15.05 -10.14
N TRP A 115 2.60 16.27 -9.62
CA TRP A 115 3.12 16.64 -8.31
C TRP A 115 2.49 15.77 -7.21
N PHE A 116 1.18 15.60 -7.23
CA PHE A 116 0.45 14.74 -6.28
C PHE A 116 0.97 13.31 -6.33
N THR A 117 1.06 12.73 -7.53
CA THR A 117 1.60 11.39 -7.76
C THR A 117 3.00 11.25 -7.17
N SER A 118 3.88 12.26 -7.35
CA SER A 118 5.23 12.22 -6.77
C SER A 118 5.23 12.25 -5.24
N VAL A 119 4.31 12.99 -4.62
CA VAL A 119 4.16 13.01 -3.16
C VAL A 119 3.75 11.62 -2.69
N VAL A 120 2.71 11.04 -3.30
CA VAL A 120 2.21 9.71 -2.91
C VAL A 120 3.27 8.63 -3.15
N ASP A 121 4.04 8.67 -4.24
CA ASP A 121 5.09 7.68 -4.53
C ASP A 121 6.18 7.68 -3.44
N VAL A 122 6.67 8.86 -3.04
CA VAL A 122 7.67 8.97 -1.97
C VAL A 122 7.10 8.44 -0.64
N VAL A 123 5.88 8.87 -0.27
CA VAL A 123 5.25 8.41 0.98
C VAL A 123 5.01 6.91 0.95
N ALA A 124 4.57 6.34 -0.17
CA ALA A 124 4.35 4.92 -0.35
C ALA A 124 5.64 4.10 -0.14
N ARG A 125 6.74 4.49 -0.80
CA ARG A 125 8.05 3.83 -0.67
C ARG A 125 8.58 3.90 0.76
N SER A 126 8.56 5.08 1.36
CA SER A 126 9.01 5.25 2.75
C SER A 126 8.16 4.47 3.75
N THR A 127 6.85 4.32 3.49
CA THR A 127 5.97 3.51 4.34
C THR A 127 6.30 2.02 4.23
N CYS A 128 6.66 1.53 3.03
CA CYS A 128 7.14 0.16 2.85
C CYS A 128 8.45 -0.08 3.59
N GLU A 129 9.40 0.86 3.52
CA GLU A 129 10.67 0.78 4.24
C GLU A 129 10.47 0.71 5.75
N LEU A 130 9.56 1.54 6.30
CA LEU A 130 9.19 1.48 7.72
C LEU A 130 8.55 0.15 8.13
N GLY A 131 7.89 -0.54 7.20
CA GLY A 131 7.34 -1.87 7.40
C GLY A 131 8.34 -3.01 7.20
N ASN A 132 9.64 -2.70 7.08
CA ASN A 132 10.73 -3.62 6.81
C ASN A 132 10.60 -4.36 5.46
N MET A 133 10.12 -3.64 4.44
CA MET A 133 10.11 -4.10 3.06
C MET A 133 11.10 -3.27 2.24
N THR A 134 11.80 -3.88 1.29
CA THR A 134 12.77 -3.14 0.45
C THR A 134 12.15 -2.79 -0.90
N PRO A 135 11.97 -1.50 -1.24
CA PRO A 135 11.48 -1.10 -2.56
C PRO A 135 12.48 -1.39 -3.69
N GLY A 136 11.97 -1.58 -4.90
CA GLY A 136 12.76 -1.47 -6.14
C GLY A 136 13.43 -2.75 -6.64
N ALA A 137 12.91 -3.93 -6.30
CA ALA A 137 13.48 -5.20 -6.80
C ALA A 137 12.54 -5.98 -7.70
N GLY A 138 13.13 -6.81 -8.54
CA GLY A 138 12.41 -7.64 -9.51
C GLY A 138 11.92 -8.97 -8.95
N ALA A 139 11.86 -9.97 -9.83
CA ALA A 139 11.36 -11.30 -9.52
C ALA A 139 12.12 -11.98 -8.38
N GLN A 140 11.36 -12.76 -7.60
CA GLN A 140 11.81 -13.57 -6.48
C GLN A 140 12.40 -14.90 -6.95
N ALA A 141 12.88 -15.70 -5.98
CA ALA A 141 13.47 -17.01 -6.24
C ALA A 141 12.55 -17.97 -7.01
N ASN A 142 11.22 -17.91 -6.84
CA ASN A 142 10.27 -18.75 -7.58
C ASN A 142 9.56 -18.00 -8.73
N GLY A 143 10.13 -16.87 -9.16
CA GLY A 143 9.67 -16.06 -10.29
C GLY A 143 8.48 -15.14 -10.00
N GLU A 144 7.89 -15.21 -8.80
CA GLU A 144 6.83 -14.29 -8.38
C GLU A 144 7.37 -12.88 -8.17
N ARG A 145 6.46 -11.88 -8.20
CA ARG A 145 6.79 -10.49 -7.86
C ARG A 145 5.78 -9.95 -6.86
N TYR A 146 6.27 -9.17 -5.91
CA TYR A 146 5.45 -8.54 -4.88
C TYR A 146 5.32 -7.05 -5.16
N TYR A 147 4.12 -6.55 -4.98
CA TYR A 147 3.80 -5.14 -5.15
C TYR A 147 2.98 -4.66 -3.96
N VAL A 148 3.32 -3.49 -3.43
CA VAL A 148 2.45 -2.71 -2.56
C VAL A 148 1.81 -1.63 -3.43
N PHE A 149 0.50 -1.53 -3.33
CA PHE A 149 -0.27 -0.53 -4.05
C PHE A 149 -0.86 0.48 -3.09
N VAL A 150 -0.91 1.73 -3.55
CA VAL A 150 -1.60 2.84 -2.89
C VAL A 150 -2.54 3.47 -3.89
N HIS A 151 -3.84 3.44 -3.58
CA HIS A 151 -4.83 4.21 -4.30
C HIS A 151 -4.98 5.59 -3.67
N TYR A 152 -5.09 6.60 -4.52
CA TYR A 152 -5.23 7.99 -4.14
C TYR A 152 -6.11 8.72 -5.15
N GLU A 153 -6.72 9.81 -4.73
CA GLU A 153 -7.60 10.61 -5.58
C GLU A 153 -7.10 12.07 -5.61
N PRO A 154 -6.43 12.51 -6.69
CA PRO A 154 -5.98 13.89 -6.80
C PRO A 154 -7.13 14.86 -7.09
N VAL A 155 -8.22 14.36 -7.67
CA VAL A 155 -9.44 15.11 -8.02
C VAL A 155 -10.67 14.24 -7.74
N THR A 156 -11.64 14.76 -7.00
CA THR A 156 -12.94 14.10 -6.79
C THR A 156 -14.04 15.06 -7.24
N ASN A 157 -14.93 14.61 -8.13
CA ASN A 157 -16.03 15.41 -8.67
C ASN A 157 -15.60 16.78 -9.26
N GLY A 158 -14.43 16.83 -9.90
CA GLY A 158 -13.87 18.04 -10.50
C GLY A 158 -13.20 19.01 -9.51
N VAL A 159 -13.09 18.64 -8.23
CA VAL A 159 -12.41 19.42 -7.20
C VAL A 159 -11.07 18.79 -6.87
N ASN A 160 -9.99 19.58 -6.90
CA ASN A 160 -8.67 19.11 -6.47
C ASN A 160 -8.69 18.83 -4.96
N ASN A 161 -8.24 17.65 -4.57
CA ASN A 161 -8.14 17.28 -3.16
C ASN A 161 -6.79 17.70 -2.60
N ALA A 162 -6.64 17.88 -1.29
CA ALA A 162 -5.33 17.85 -0.68
C ALA A 162 -4.66 16.46 -0.85
N PRO A 163 -3.31 16.35 -0.77
CA PRO A 163 -2.61 15.07 -0.77
C PRO A 163 -3.26 14.06 0.17
N ASN A 164 -3.47 12.83 -0.30
CA ASN A 164 -4.19 11.78 0.44
C ASN A 164 -3.86 10.38 -0.09
N TYR A 165 -4.41 9.38 0.58
CA TYR A 165 -4.65 8.05 0.04
C TYR A 165 -6.06 7.60 0.44
N THR A 166 -6.62 6.64 -0.29
CA THR A 166 -7.93 6.04 0.01
C THR A 166 -7.84 4.56 0.35
N HIS A 167 -6.88 3.82 -0.23
CA HIS A 167 -6.74 2.38 0.02
C HIS A 167 -5.32 1.86 -0.24
N TRP A 168 -4.97 0.75 0.41
CA TRP A 168 -3.70 0.05 0.21
C TRP A 168 -3.92 -1.46 0.13
N TRP A 169 -3.12 -2.15 -0.70
CA TRP A 169 -3.12 -3.61 -0.78
C TRP A 169 -1.78 -4.16 -1.24
N VAL A 170 -1.59 -5.46 -1.02
CA VAL A 170 -0.48 -6.23 -1.60
C VAL A 170 -0.98 -6.89 -2.87
N ALA A 171 -0.18 -6.97 -3.93
CA ALA A 171 -0.42 -7.88 -5.03
C ALA A 171 0.77 -8.82 -5.22
N ILE A 172 0.45 -10.06 -5.55
CA ILE A 172 1.42 -11.09 -5.91
C ILE A 172 1.19 -11.43 -7.38
N HIS A 173 2.18 -11.13 -8.23
CA HIS A 173 2.22 -11.62 -9.60
C HIS A 173 2.85 -13.01 -9.61
N LEU A 174 2.09 -14.00 -10.08
CA LEU A 174 2.46 -15.41 -9.98
C LEU A 174 3.08 -15.96 -11.27
N GLY A 175 3.25 -15.11 -12.28
CA GLY A 175 3.69 -15.43 -13.62
C GLY A 175 2.54 -15.36 -14.63
N GLN A 176 2.73 -16.01 -15.78
CA GLN A 176 1.74 -16.06 -16.86
C GLN A 176 1.26 -17.49 -17.10
N LEU A 177 -0.02 -17.63 -17.40
CA LEU A 177 -0.62 -18.87 -17.89
C LEU A 177 -1.38 -18.58 -19.19
N HIS A 178 -1.02 -19.29 -20.26
CA HIS A 178 -1.59 -19.07 -21.61
C HIS A 178 -1.50 -17.60 -22.09
N GLY A 179 -0.41 -16.90 -21.71
CA GLY A 179 -0.19 -15.50 -22.07
C GLY A 179 -0.99 -14.49 -21.26
N GLN A 180 -1.72 -14.92 -20.23
CA GLN A 180 -2.42 -14.05 -19.29
C GLN A 180 -1.67 -14.00 -17.96
N ASP A 181 -1.46 -12.80 -17.42
CA ASP A 181 -0.86 -12.63 -16.10
C ASP A 181 -1.78 -13.16 -15.00
N GLN A 182 -1.20 -13.91 -14.06
CA GLN A 182 -1.88 -14.39 -12.87
C GLN A 182 -1.55 -13.48 -11.70
N TYR A 183 -2.60 -12.91 -11.08
CA TYR A 183 -2.47 -12.00 -9.96
C TYR A 183 -3.35 -12.44 -8.79
N CYS A 184 -2.83 -12.23 -7.59
CA CYS A 184 -3.60 -12.26 -6.37
C CYS A 184 -3.43 -10.92 -5.65
N CYS A 185 -4.48 -10.09 -5.63
CA CYS A 185 -4.50 -8.88 -4.79
C CYS A 185 -5.06 -9.25 -3.42
N ILE A 186 -4.38 -8.82 -2.37
CA ILE A 186 -4.67 -9.17 -0.99
C ILE A 186 -4.85 -7.88 -0.21
N GLU A 187 -6.08 -7.63 0.22
CA GLU A 187 -6.50 -6.37 0.80
C GLU A 187 -7.24 -6.56 2.11
N MET A 188 -7.22 -5.51 2.91
CA MET A 188 -7.97 -5.41 4.16
C MET A 188 -8.73 -4.10 4.14
N PHE A 189 -9.98 -4.09 4.59
CA PHE A 189 -10.75 -2.86 4.71
C PHE A 189 -10.69 -2.31 6.14
N PRO A 190 -10.67 -0.98 6.32
CA PRO A 190 -10.66 -0.36 7.65
C PRO A 190 -11.76 -0.91 8.55
N GLY A 191 -11.41 -1.23 9.79
CA GLY A 191 -12.37 -1.73 10.80
C GLY A 191 -12.81 -3.19 10.60
N SER A 192 -12.22 -3.90 9.63
CA SER A 192 -12.49 -5.31 9.35
C SER A 192 -11.31 -6.19 9.78
N THR A 193 -11.60 -7.34 10.38
CA THR A 193 -10.60 -8.40 10.61
C THR A 193 -10.49 -9.36 9.43
N ASN A 194 -11.20 -9.10 8.32
CA ASN A 194 -11.16 -9.94 7.14
C ASN A 194 -10.04 -9.53 6.21
N LEU A 195 -9.22 -10.51 5.82
CA LEU A 195 -8.28 -10.40 4.73
C LEU A 195 -8.92 -10.95 3.45
N THR A 196 -8.99 -10.11 2.42
CA THR A 196 -9.70 -10.41 1.17
C THR A 196 -8.71 -10.66 0.05
N PHE A 197 -8.86 -11.80 -0.61
CA PHE A 197 -8.07 -12.26 -1.74
C PHE A 197 -8.91 -12.06 -3.01
N ARG A 198 -8.38 -11.29 -3.95
CA ARG A 198 -8.90 -11.10 -5.30
C ARG A 198 -8.02 -11.88 -6.27
N ILE A 199 -8.52 -13.02 -6.70
CA ILE A 199 -7.85 -13.95 -7.60
C ILE A 199 -8.12 -13.53 -9.04
N ASN A 200 -7.09 -13.41 -9.88
CA ASN A 200 -7.15 -12.94 -11.28
C ASN A 200 -7.94 -11.64 -11.48
N ASN A 201 -7.98 -10.78 -10.46
CA ASN A 201 -8.73 -9.54 -10.49
C ASN A 201 -7.84 -8.41 -9.95
N ALA A 202 -6.99 -7.90 -10.85
CA ALA A 202 -6.10 -6.79 -10.56
C ALA A 202 -6.82 -5.45 -10.77
N TYR A 203 -6.52 -4.49 -9.90
CA TYR A 203 -6.98 -3.10 -10.06
C TYR A 203 -6.27 -2.42 -11.25
N ALA A 204 -6.95 -1.44 -11.86
CA ALA A 204 -6.38 -0.63 -12.93
C ALA A 204 -5.16 0.17 -12.44
N LEU A 205 -4.11 0.31 -13.24
CA LEU A 205 -2.86 0.95 -12.80
C LEU A 205 -2.92 2.48 -12.74
N HIS A 206 -3.85 3.13 -13.47
CA HIS A 206 -3.75 4.57 -13.73
C HIS A 206 -3.94 5.48 -12.50
N ASP A 207 -4.65 5.01 -11.48
CA ASP A 207 -4.93 5.77 -10.25
C ASP A 207 -4.16 5.23 -9.04
N ASN A 208 -3.07 4.51 -9.29
CA ASN A 208 -2.38 3.76 -8.25
C ASN A 208 -0.87 3.97 -8.31
N ILE A 209 -0.27 4.21 -7.15
CA ILE A 209 1.17 4.00 -6.99
C ILE A 209 1.39 2.50 -6.85
N ARG A 210 2.34 2.00 -7.64
CA ARG A 210 2.82 0.62 -7.55
C ARG A 210 4.27 0.61 -7.08
N VAL A 211 4.48 0.18 -5.84
CA VAL A 211 5.81 -0.05 -5.27
C VAL A 211 6.14 -1.53 -5.40
N GLU A 212 7.03 -1.89 -6.31
CA GLU A 212 7.60 -3.24 -6.32
C GLU A 212 8.54 -3.42 -5.12
N VAL A 213 8.44 -4.57 -4.44
CA VAL A 213 9.17 -4.85 -3.20
C VAL A 213 9.91 -6.18 -3.29
N THR A 214 11.13 -6.24 -2.75
CA THR A 214 11.94 -7.48 -2.72
C THR A 214 11.31 -8.56 -1.87
N ASP A 215 10.52 -8.19 -0.87
CA ASP A 215 10.24 -9.05 0.25
C ASP A 215 8.93 -8.66 0.88
N LEU A 216 8.18 -9.68 1.30
CA LEU A 216 7.16 -9.50 2.31
C LEU A 216 7.82 -9.48 3.69
N SER A 217 7.29 -8.64 4.59
CA SER A 217 7.73 -8.60 5.98
C SER A 217 7.48 -9.96 6.68
N PRO A 218 8.18 -10.27 7.79
CA PRO A 218 7.92 -11.49 8.56
C PRO A 218 6.45 -11.64 8.97
N ASN A 219 5.77 -10.54 9.28
CA ASN A 219 4.36 -10.57 9.69
C ASN A 219 3.43 -10.89 8.52
N HIS A 220 3.70 -10.37 7.31
CA HIS A 220 2.96 -10.78 6.13
C HIS A 220 3.05 -12.29 5.94
N LEU A 221 4.25 -12.86 6.05
CA LEU A 221 4.48 -14.29 5.85
C LEU A 221 3.81 -15.13 6.93
N ALA A 222 3.79 -14.66 8.19
CA ALA A 222 3.06 -15.32 9.26
C ALA A 222 1.54 -15.32 9.00
N VAL A 223 0.98 -14.17 8.59
CA VAL A 223 -0.45 -14.07 8.28
C VAL A 223 -0.80 -14.93 7.06
N LEU A 224 -0.06 -14.80 5.96
CA LEU A 224 -0.30 -15.58 4.74
C LEU A 224 -0.05 -17.08 4.94
N GLY A 225 0.88 -17.45 5.82
CA GLY A 225 1.12 -18.83 6.26
C GLY A 225 -0.07 -19.51 6.93
N ALA A 226 -0.97 -18.73 7.54
CA ALA A 226 -2.14 -19.27 8.21
C ALA A 226 -3.39 -19.31 7.34
N VAL A 227 -3.42 -18.58 6.21
CA VAL A 227 -4.64 -18.38 5.42
C VAL A 227 -4.57 -18.86 3.97
N ILE A 228 -3.36 -19.18 3.46
CA ILE A 228 -3.13 -19.81 2.15
C ILE A 228 -2.87 -21.30 2.36
#